data_AF-A0A354HSS0-F1
#
_entry.id   AF-A0A354HSS0-F1
#
_cell.length_a   1.000
_cell.length_b   1.000
_cell.length_c   1.000
_cell.angle_alpha   90.00
_cell.angle_beta   90.00
_cell.angle_gamma   90.00
#
_symmetry.space_group_name_H-M   'P 1'
#
loop_
_entity.id
_entity.type
_entity.pdbx_description
1 polymer ?
#
loop_
_entity_poly.entity_id
_entity_poly.type
_entity_poly.pdbx_seq_one_letter_code
_entity_poly.pdbx_strand_id
1 'polypeptide(L)'
;KINQLGTLDEVIGLCQLDKCFMPAIDFGHLHARGMGAIKGREEFEEVLDRIASSLGAEVVQNLHVHFSAIEFAKGGEIRHRTFAESEYGPDFEPLAAIIARDGLTPVIISESAGAQTEDALAMKELVQRYRIGEREDV
;
A
#
# COMPACT_ATOMS: atom_id res chain seq x y z
N LYS A 1 -7.89 -1.35 -16.27
CA LYS A 1 -8.80 -2.41 -16.79
C LYS A 1 -9.46 -3.13 -15.62
N ILE A 2 -10.75 -2.90 -15.35
CA ILE A 2 -11.46 -3.52 -14.22
C ILE A 2 -11.73 -5.03 -14.45
N ASN A 3 -11.83 -5.47 -15.72
CA ASN A 3 -12.13 -6.85 -16.10
C ASN A 3 -10.89 -7.78 -16.15
N GLN A 4 -9.88 -7.54 -15.31
CA GLN A 4 -8.71 -8.40 -15.16
C GLN A 4 -8.63 -8.87 -13.71
N LEU A 5 -8.18 -10.12 -13.52
CA LEU A 5 -7.86 -10.70 -12.21
C LEU A 5 -6.95 -9.75 -11.43
N GLY A 6 -7.18 -9.66 -10.12
CA GLY A 6 -6.36 -8.84 -9.23
C GLY A 6 -7.19 -7.99 -8.26
N THR A 7 -8.40 -8.41 -7.89
CA THR A 7 -9.02 -7.91 -6.67
C THR A 7 -8.29 -8.47 -5.45
N LEU A 8 -8.42 -7.80 -4.30
CA LEU A 8 -7.81 -8.26 -3.05
C LEU A 8 -8.26 -9.69 -2.70
N ASP A 9 -9.55 -10.00 -2.85
CA ASP A 9 -10.10 -11.34 -2.57
C ASP A 9 -9.57 -12.41 -3.53
N GLU A 10 -9.43 -12.08 -4.82
CA GLU A 10 -8.87 -13.00 -5.80
C GLU A 10 -7.40 -13.32 -5.49
N VAL A 11 -6.60 -12.31 -5.14
CA VAL A 11 -5.18 -12.50 -4.78
C VAL A 11 -5.06 -13.30 -3.49
N ILE A 12 -5.86 -12.99 -2.46
CA ILE A 12 -5.90 -13.77 -1.22
C ILE A 12 -6.28 -15.23 -1.52
N GLY A 13 -7.32 -15.46 -2.32
CA GLY A 13 -7.76 -16.80 -2.69
C GLY A 13 -6.68 -17.60 -3.41
N LEU A 14 -5.89 -16.96 -4.28
CA LEU A 14 -4.73 -17.59 -4.93
C LEU A 14 -3.62 -17.92 -3.93
N CYS A 15 -3.31 -17.00 -3.01
CA CYS A 15 -2.30 -17.23 -1.97
C CYS A 15 -2.70 -18.34 -0.97
N GLN A 16 -3.98 -18.65 -0.84
CA GLN A 16 -4.46 -19.77 -0.01
C GLN A 16 -4.24 -21.15 -0.65
N LEU A 17 -3.95 -21.22 -1.95
CA LEU A 17 -3.76 -22.50 -2.65
C LEU A 17 -2.46 -23.21 -2.22
N ASP A 18 -1.41 -22.45 -1.92
CA ASP A 18 -0.13 -22.99 -1.47
C ASP A 18 0.66 -21.92 -0.68
N LYS A 19 1.40 -22.36 0.35
CA LYS A 19 2.22 -21.47 1.20
C LYS A 19 3.40 -20.83 0.47
N CYS A 20 3.78 -21.31 -0.71
CA CYS A 20 4.81 -20.67 -1.53
C CYS A 20 4.34 -19.37 -2.20
N PHE A 21 3.03 -19.08 -2.17
CA PHE A 21 2.48 -17.85 -2.70
C PHE A 21 2.32 -16.79 -1.62
N MET A 22 2.83 -15.59 -1.91
CA MET A 22 2.73 -14.42 -1.06
C MET A 22 2.18 -13.26 -1.88
N PRO A 23 1.27 -12.44 -1.32
CA PRO A 23 0.70 -11.32 -2.04
C PRO A 23 1.72 -10.18 -2.18
N ALA A 24 1.75 -9.56 -3.35
CA ALA A 24 2.31 -8.23 -3.54
C ALA A 24 1.12 -7.25 -3.62
N ILE A 25 1.11 -6.25 -2.74
CA ILE A 25 0.00 -5.29 -2.64
C ILE A 25 0.40 -3.97 -3.27
N ASP A 26 -0.31 -3.59 -4.33
CA ASP A 26 -0.25 -2.26 -4.89
C ASP A 26 -1.46 -1.44 -4.43
N PHE A 27 -1.21 -0.49 -3.53
CA PHE A 27 -2.27 0.35 -2.98
C PHE A 27 -2.79 1.39 -3.98
N GLY A 28 -1.96 1.82 -4.93
CA GLY A 28 -2.41 2.67 -6.04
C GLY A 28 -3.46 1.93 -6.88
N HIS A 29 -3.18 0.68 -7.24
CA HIS A 29 -4.10 -0.13 -8.05
C HIS A 29 -5.40 -0.45 -7.29
N LEU A 30 -5.32 -0.75 -6.00
CA LEU A 30 -6.51 -0.93 -5.16
C LEU A 30 -7.35 0.35 -5.10
N HIS A 31 -6.71 1.50 -4.92
CA HIS A 31 -7.37 2.81 -4.90
C HIS A 31 -8.06 3.11 -6.24
N ALA A 32 -7.35 2.93 -7.37
CA ALA A 32 -7.89 3.16 -8.71
C ALA A 32 -9.04 2.19 -9.06
N ARG A 33 -8.91 0.91 -8.72
CA ARG A 33 -9.96 -0.11 -8.93
C ARG A 33 -11.20 0.21 -8.12
N GLY A 34 -11.03 0.67 -6.88
CA GLY A 34 -12.10 1.10 -5.99
C GLY A 34 -12.66 2.50 -6.31
N MET A 35 -12.24 3.13 -7.41
CA MET A 35 -12.65 4.48 -7.82
C MET A 35 -12.39 5.54 -6.73
N GLY A 36 -11.20 5.48 -6.13
CA GLY A 36 -10.80 6.37 -5.04
C GLY A 36 -11.12 5.83 -3.65
N ALA A 37 -11.05 4.51 -3.47
CA ALA A 37 -11.51 3.85 -2.25
C ALA A 37 -10.64 4.15 -1.02
N ILE A 38 -9.31 4.17 -1.18
CA ILE A 38 -8.39 4.38 -0.05
C ILE A 38 -8.23 5.87 0.21
N LYS A 39 -8.78 6.38 1.32
CA LYS A 39 -8.81 7.81 1.64
C LYS A 39 -8.04 8.15 2.90
N GLY A 40 -7.80 7.16 3.74
CA GLY A 40 -7.03 7.34 4.96
C GLY A 40 -6.74 6.02 5.64
N ARG A 41 -6.46 6.14 6.93
CA ARG A 41 -6.02 5.04 7.78
C ARG A 41 -6.99 3.86 7.80
N GLU A 42 -8.30 4.12 7.89
CA GLU A 42 -9.33 3.07 8.02
C GLU A 42 -9.30 2.10 6.82
N GLU A 43 -9.17 2.61 5.60
CA GLU A 43 -9.14 1.73 4.42
C GLU A 43 -7.82 0.99 4.25
N PHE A 44 -6.70 1.57 4.71
CA PHE A 44 -5.44 0.82 4.80
C PHE A 44 -5.56 -0.33 5.82
N GLU A 45 -6.10 -0.05 7.00
CA GLU A 45 -6.32 -1.07 8.04
C GLU A 45 -7.25 -2.17 7.54
N GLU A 46 -8.34 -1.85 6.84
CA GLU A 46 -9.24 -2.86 6.27
C GLU A 46 -8.52 -3.82 5.31
N VAL A 47 -7.65 -3.30 4.43
CA VAL A 47 -6.86 -4.14 3.51
C VAL A 47 -5.90 -5.05 4.29
N LEU A 48 -5.18 -4.50 5.27
CA LEU A 48 -4.22 -5.24 6.09
C LEU A 48 -4.93 -6.32 6.94
N ASP A 49 -6.06 -6.00 7.55
CA ASP A 49 -6.85 -6.92 8.37
C ASP A 49 -7.40 -8.09 7.54
N ARG A 50 -7.83 -7.84 6.31
CA ARG A 50 -8.27 -8.90 5.39
C ARG A 50 -7.13 -9.84 5.02
N ILE A 51 -5.92 -9.31 4.79
CA ILE A 51 -4.73 -10.12 4.55
C ILE A 51 -4.38 -10.93 5.81
N ALA A 52 -4.31 -10.29 6.98
CA ALA A 52 -3.95 -10.94 8.23
C ALA A 52 -4.93 -12.05 8.61
N SER A 53 -6.23 -11.80 8.50
CA SER A 53 -7.29 -12.78 8.82
C SER A 53 -7.31 -13.97 7.87
N SER A 54 -6.87 -13.79 6.62
CA SER A 54 -6.96 -14.83 5.58
C SER A 54 -5.66 -15.60 5.36
N LEU A 55 -4.51 -14.94 5.52
CA LEU A 55 -3.18 -15.46 5.21
C LEU A 55 -2.23 -15.49 6.43
N GLY A 56 -2.62 -14.85 7.53
CA GLY A 56 -1.86 -14.81 8.78
C GLY A 56 -1.11 -13.48 9.00
N ALA A 57 -0.92 -13.12 10.27
CA ALA A 57 -0.28 -11.85 10.67
C ALA A 57 1.18 -11.74 10.19
N GLU A 58 1.90 -12.85 10.02
CA GLU A 58 3.28 -12.85 9.51
C GLU A 58 3.38 -12.30 8.08
N VAL A 59 2.32 -12.47 7.27
CA VAL A 59 2.24 -11.91 5.92
C VAL A 59 2.17 -10.39 5.97
N VAL A 60 1.39 -9.84 6.91
CA VAL A 60 1.30 -8.39 7.14
C VAL A 60 2.60 -7.83 7.71
N GLN A 61 3.25 -8.57 8.61
CA GLN A 61 4.54 -8.19 9.18
C GLN A 61 5.62 -7.94 8.10
N ASN A 62 5.61 -8.73 7.02
CA ASN A 62 6.64 -8.73 5.98
C ASN A 62 6.08 -8.48 4.57
N LEU A 63 5.14 -7.54 4.43
CA LEU A 63 4.50 -7.26 3.15
C LEU A 63 5.48 -6.87 2.04
N HIS A 64 5.16 -7.32 0.83
CA HIS A 64 5.72 -6.78 -0.40
C HIS A 64 4.73 -5.73 -0.93
N VAL A 65 5.13 -4.46 -0.91
CA VAL A 65 4.27 -3.32 -1.27
C VAL A 65 4.82 -2.61 -2.49
N HIS A 66 3.95 -2.29 -3.44
CA HIS A 66 4.20 -1.32 -4.49
C HIS A 66 3.41 -0.05 -4.15
N PHE A 67 4.03 1.12 -4.31
CA PHE A 67 3.38 2.37 -3.94
C PHE A 67 3.74 3.51 -4.89
N SER A 68 2.71 4.27 -5.24
CA SER A 68 2.77 5.58 -5.90
C SER A 68 1.36 6.20 -5.83
N ALA A 69 1.27 7.52 -6.01
CA ALA A 69 -0.02 8.11 -6.33
C ALA A 69 -0.48 7.64 -7.72
N ILE A 70 -1.78 7.68 -8.02
CA ILE A 70 -2.30 7.12 -9.26
C ILE A 70 -3.39 8.01 -9.87
N GLU A 71 -3.31 8.19 -11.19
CA GLU A 71 -4.39 8.75 -11.97
C GLU A 71 -5.29 7.62 -12.49
N PHE A 72 -6.60 7.78 -12.36
CA PHE A 72 -7.57 6.79 -12.84
C PHE A 72 -8.83 7.45 -13.40
N ALA A 73 -9.55 6.69 -14.22
CA ALA A 73 -10.87 7.04 -14.71
C ALA A 73 -11.79 5.81 -14.63
N LYS A 74 -12.98 5.87 -15.23
CA LYS A 74 -13.93 4.75 -15.26
C LYS A 74 -13.35 3.43 -15.82
N GLY A 75 -12.25 3.51 -16.59
CA GLY A 75 -11.52 2.33 -17.10
C GLY A 75 -10.53 1.68 -16.12
N GLY A 76 -10.38 2.26 -14.93
CA GLY A 76 -9.31 1.98 -13.97
C GLY A 76 -8.14 2.95 -14.15
N GLU A 77 -6.94 2.50 -13.75
CA GLU A 77 -5.69 3.23 -13.90
C GLU A 77 -5.49 3.83 -15.31
N ILE A 78 -5.01 5.06 -15.34
CA ILE A 78 -4.42 5.75 -16.50
C ILE A 78 -2.90 5.68 -16.42
N ARG A 79 -2.31 6.10 -15.28
CA ARG A 79 -0.86 6.06 -15.03
C ARG A 79 -0.52 6.28 -13.56
N HIS A 80 0.66 5.78 -13.18
CA HIS A 80 1.33 6.13 -11.93
C HIS A 80 1.74 7.61 -11.92
N ARG A 81 1.65 8.22 -10.74
CA ARG A 81 1.91 9.64 -10.45
C ARG A 81 2.90 9.75 -9.28
N THR A 82 3.27 10.98 -8.95
CA THR A 82 4.35 11.27 -8.00
C THR A 82 3.82 11.97 -6.76
N PHE A 83 4.56 11.94 -5.65
CA PHE A 83 4.17 12.66 -4.42
C PHE A 83 4.26 14.19 -4.55
N ALA A 84 4.86 14.70 -5.62
CA ALA A 84 4.86 16.13 -5.94
C ALA A 84 3.49 16.63 -6.43
N GLU A 85 2.60 15.73 -6.84
CA GLU A 85 1.28 16.03 -7.40
C GLU A 85 0.19 15.78 -6.36
N SER A 86 -0.24 16.82 -5.63
CA SER A 86 -1.21 16.70 -4.54
C SER A 86 -2.66 16.42 -4.97
N GLU A 87 -2.94 16.32 -6.27
CA GLU A 87 -4.27 16.02 -6.80
C GLU A 87 -4.56 14.51 -6.90
N TYR A 88 -3.54 13.65 -6.78
CA TYR A 88 -3.66 12.20 -6.89
C TYR A 88 -3.38 11.52 -5.56
N GLY A 89 -4.18 10.50 -5.23
CA GLY A 89 -3.95 9.60 -4.10
C GLY A 89 -3.57 8.20 -4.57
N PRO A 90 -3.46 7.23 -3.66
CA PRO A 90 -3.65 7.36 -2.21
C PRO A 90 -2.44 8.03 -1.52
N ASP A 91 -2.70 8.75 -0.43
CA ASP A 91 -1.65 9.32 0.41
C ASP A 91 -0.90 8.23 1.19
N PHE A 92 0.43 8.31 1.22
CA PHE A 92 1.26 7.31 1.91
C PHE A 92 1.29 7.48 3.43
N GLU A 93 1.06 8.71 3.94
CA GLU A 93 1.21 9.05 5.34
C GLU A 93 0.42 8.15 6.31
N PRO A 94 -0.86 7.80 6.05
CA PRO A 94 -1.60 6.89 6.90
C PRO A 94 -0.97 5.49 6.97
N LEU A 95 -0.46 4.96 5.85
CA LEU A 95 0.21 3.67 5.82
C LEU A 95 1.55 3.73 6.58
N ALA A 96 2.30 4.83 6.45
CA ALA A 96 3.54 5.04 7.20
C ALA A 96 3.31 5.02 8.71
N ALA A 97 2.23 5.65 9.19
CA ALA A 97 1.85 5.66 10.59
C ALA A 97 1.50 4.26 11.10
N ILE A 98 0.76 3.45 10.33
CA ILE A 98 0.44 2.05 10.67
C ILE A 98 1.72 1.22 10.75
N ILE A 99 2.61 1.33 9.76
CA ILE A 99 3.88 0.60 9.72
C ILE A 99 4.75 0.89 10.94
N ALA A 100 4.80 2.15 11.38
CA ALA A 100 5.54 2.54 12.57
C ALA A 100 4.90 1.95 13.83
N ARG A 101 3.60 2.24 14.03
CA ARG A 101 2.81 1.83 15.20
C ARG A 101 2.88 0.34 15.48
N ASP A 102 2.70 -0.47 14.43
CA ASP A 102 2.64 -1.92 14.57
C ASP A 102 4.03 -2.58 14.44
N GLY A 103 5.09 -1.79 14.23
CA GLY A 103 6.44 -2.33 14.06
C GLY A 103 6.58 -3.20 12.80
N LEU A 104 5.78 -2.96 11.77
CA LEU A 104 5.81 -3.74 10.52
C LEU A 104 7.14 -3.54 9.79
N THR A 105 7.55 -4.54 9.04
CA THR A 105 8.82 -4.55 8.28
C THR A 105 8.59 -4.83 6.79
N PRO A 106 7.74 -4.05 6.09
CA PRO A 106 7.47 -4.27 4.68
C PRO A 106 8.68 -3.90 3.80
N VAL A 107 8.78 -4.57 2.66
CA VAL A 107 9.54 -4.07 1.51
C VAL A 107 8.61 -3.18 0.69
N ILE A 108 8.99 -1.93 0.49
CA ILE A 108 8.19 -0.96 -0.28
C ILE A 108 8.98 -0.57 -1.54
N ILE A 109 8.37 -0.79 -2.70
CA ILE A 109 8.90 -0.43 -4.00
C ILE A 109 8.14 0.80 -4.51
N SER A 110 8.87 1.88 -4.81
CA SER A 110 8.29 3.08 -5.43
C SER A 110 8.09 2.86 -6.93
N GLU A 111 6.87 3.11 -7.39
CA GLU A 111 6.52 3.07 -8.82
C GLU A 111 6.20 4.45 -9.39
N SER A 112 6.53 5.51 -8.64
CA SER A 112 6.33 6.89 -9.05
C SER A 112 6.99 7.20 -10.38
N ALA A 113 6.23 7.75 -11.33
CA ALA A 113 6.68 7.94 -12.71
C ALA A 113 7.83 8.97 -12.82
N GLY A 114 9.07 8.47 -12.92
CA GLY A 114 10.27 9.30 -13.08
C GLY A 114 10.77 9.96 -11.78
N ALA A 115 10.19 9.61 -10.64
CA ALA A 115 10.54 10.12 -9.31
C ALA A 115 10.71 8.97 -8.29
N GLN A 116 11.05 7.77 -8.77
CA GLN A 116 11.10 6.57 -7.92
C GLN A 116 12.07 6.74 -6.75
N THR A 117 13.23 7.38 -6.99
CA THR A 117 14.26 7.58 -5.97
C THR A 117 13.80 8.56 -4.90
N GLU A 118 13.26 9.70 -5.33
CA GLU A 118 12.80 10.78 -4.47
C GLU A 118 11.62 10.34 -3.61
N ASP A 119 10.62 9.69 -4.22
CA ASP A 119 9.43 9.22 -3.50
C ASP A 119 9.75 8.02 -2.60
N ALA A 120 10.66 7.13 -3.00
CA ALA A 120 11.15 6.06 -2.11
C ALA A 120 11.86 6.63 -0.87
N LEU A 121 12.67 7.67 -1.04
CA LEU A 121 13.30 8.36 0.08
C LEU A 121 12.26 9.01 0.98
N ALA A 122 11.28 9.73 0.41
CA ALA A 122 10.21 10.36 1.17
C ALA A 122 9.39 9.34 1.99
N MET A 123 9.04 8.19 1.41
CA MET A 123 8.36 7.10 2.12
C MET A 123 9.20 6.59 3.31
N LYS A 124 10.50 6.34 3.08
CA LYS A 124 11.41 5.87 4.12
C LYS A 124 11.54 6.87 5.27
N GLU A 125 11.74 8.14 4.95
CA GLU A 125 11.86 9.21 5.94
C GLU A 125 10.58 9.38 6.75
N LEU A 126 9.41 9.24 6.13
CA LEU A 126 8.13 9.36 6.82
C LEU A 126 7.91 8.23 7.82
N VAL A 127 8.17 6.97 7.45
CA VAL A 127 8.13 5.82 8.38
C VAL A 127 9.12 6.03 9.53
N GLN A 128 10.34 6.51 9.24
CA GLN A 128 11.33 6.79 10.27
C GLN A 128 10.89 7.90 11.23
N ARG A 129 10.25 8.95 10.72
CA ARG A 129 9.73 10.06 11.54
C ARG A 129 8.67 9.57 12.54
N TYR A 130 7.71 8.75 12.09
CA TYR A 130 6.71 8.17 12.99
C TYR A 130 7.36 7.27 14.05
N ARG A 131 8.33 6.44 13.66
CA ARG A 131 9.06 5.58 14.61
C ARG A 131 9.87 6.34 15.66
N ILE A 132 10.29 7.57 15.38
CA ILE A 132 10.99 8.41 16.35
C ILE A 132 9.99 9.08 17.29
N GLY A 133 8.90 9.65 16.74
CA GLY A 133 7.85 10.27 17.56
C GLY A 133 7.27 9.31 18.61
N GLU A 134 7.02 8.05 18.24
CA GLU A 134 6.54 7.04 19.18
C GLU A 134 7.54 6.67 20.28
N ARG A 135 8.86 6.89 20.07
CA ARG A 135 9.88 6.63 21.10
C ARG A 135 10.00 7.76 22.11
N GLU A 136 9.56 8.97 21.76
CA GLU A 136 9.60 10.13 22.65
C GLU A 136 8.38 10.17 23.59
N ASP A 137 7.29 9.48 23.22
CA ASP A 137 6.03 9.40 23.98
C ASP A 137 5.97 8.22 24.99
N VAL A 138 7.06 7.43 25.16
CA VAL A 138 7.15 6.26 26.06
C VAL A 138 8.09 6.48 27.23
#